data_AF-A0A9E0WU14-F1
#
_entry.id   AF-A0A9E0WU14-F1
#
_cell.length_a   1.000
_cell.length_b   1.000
_cell.length_c   1.000
_cell.angle_alpha   90.00
_cell.angle_beta   90.00
_cell.angle_gamma   90.00
#
_symmetry.space_group_name_H-M   'P 1'
#
loop_
_entity.id
_entity.type
_entity.pdbx_description
1 polymer ?
#
loop_
_entity_poly.entity_id
_entity_poly.type
_entity_poly.pdbx_seq_one_letter_code
_entity_poly.pdbx_strand_id
1 'polypeptide(L)'
;MRVERSDEGLFLYAHLSFELAPSVQDALLKGIPIHFVAEARVLRERWYWFDQPVALAQRFTRIAYQPLTRHWRISTSSEPLVGAEYGLGLTQQYDSLDEVMSAVQRIAGWKIAGAAELASGGTQVLQFQFRLDASQLPRTFQLGAVRQADWHLQLERRLVLSAERGP
;
A
#
# COMPACT_ATOMS: atom_id res chain seq x y z
N MET A 1 7.03 11.05 4.83
CA MET A 1 5.58 10.82 4.87
C MET A 1 4.94 12.11 5.34
N ARG A 2 3.91 12.57 4.64
CA ARG A 2 3.15 13.78 4.93
C ARG A 2 1.67 13.44 4.82
N VAL A 3 0.86 14.10 5.63
CA VAL A 3 -0.59 14.02 5.58
C VAL A 3 -1.13 15.41 5.32
N GLU A 4 -2.18 15.51 4.51
CA GLU A 4 -2.85 16.76 4.19
C GLU A 4 -4.33 16.62 4.51
N ARG A 5 -4.88 17.58 5.24
CA ARG A 5 -6.32 17.64 5.54
C ARG A 5 -6.95 18.63 4.57
N SER A 6 -8.02 18.21 3.93
CA SER A 6 -8.85 19.03 3.03
C SER A 6 -10.32 18.81 3.37
N ASP A 7 -11.22 19.61 2.80
CA ASP A 7 -12.68 19.50 2.98
C ASP A 7 -13.22 18.13 2.54
N GLU A 8 -12.54 17.47 1.61
CA GLU A 8 -12.92 16.13 1.14
C GLU A 8 -12.47 15.01 2.09
N GLY A 9 -11.46 15.25 2.94
CA GLY A 9 -10.90 14.25 3.86
C GLY A 9 -9.40 14.37 4.14
N LEU A 10 -8.82 13.27 4.64
CA LEU A 10 -7.39 13.15 4.91
C LEU A 10 -6.68 12.43 3.77
N PHE A 11 -5.67 13.08 3.21
CA PHE A 11 -4.85 12.57 2.13
C PHE A 11 -3.45 12.22 2.65
N LEU A 12 -2.97 11.03 2.29
CA LEU A 12 -1.66 10.52 2.63
C LEU A 12 -0.71 10.62 1.44
N TYR A 13 0.45 11.21 1.70
CA TYR A 13 1.60 11.26 0.80
C TYR A 13 2.76 10.53 1.46
N ALA A 14 3.13 9.38 0.93
CA ALA A 14 4.23 8.58 1.46
C ALA A 14 5.24 8.28 0.35
N HIS A 15 6.51 8.33 0.73
CA HIS A 15 7.60 7.81 -0.08
C HIS A 15 8.23 6.69 0.73
N LEU A 16 8.16 5.48 0.19
CA LEU A 16 8.60 4.24 0.80
C LEU A 16 9.94 3.87 0.18
N SER A 17 11.04 4.08 0.89
CA SER A 17 12.35 3.64 0.39
C SER A 17 12.55 2.18 0.77
N PHE A 18 12.43 1.27 -0.19
CA PHE A 18 12.68 -0.16 -0.02
C PHE A 18 13.21 -0.79 -1.30
N GLU A 19 13.99 -1.85 -1.16
CA GLU A 19 14.51 -2.64 -2.28
C GLU A 19 13.88 -4.03 -2.28
N LEU A 20 13.60 -4.56 -3.47
CA LEU A 20 13.12 -5.93 -3.61
C LEU A 20 14.30 -6.90 -3.54
N ALA A 21 14.15 -7.96 -2.75
CA ALA A 21 15.14 -9.03 -2.74
C ALA A 21 15.30 -9.64 -4.16
N PRO A 22 16.51 -10.10 -4.53
CA PRO A 22 16.78 -10.65 -5.87
C PRO A 22 15.81 -11.77 -6.27
N SER A 23 15.41 -12.61 -5.31
CA SER A 23 14.47 -13.71 -5.53
C SER A 23 13.05 -13.23 -5.92
N VAL A 24 12.60 -12.10 -5.40
CA VAL A 24 11.33 -11.47 -5.77
C VAL A 24 11.44 -10.85 -7.17
N GLN A 25 12.58 -10.24 -7.50
CA GLN A 25 12.84 -9.70 -8.83
C GLN A 25 12.87 -10.81 -9.89
N ASP A 26 13.56 -11.91 -9.62
CA ASP A 26 13.58 -13.09 -10.50
C ASP A 26 12.19 -13.68 -10.72
N ALA A 27 11.37 -13.73 -9.67
CA ALA A 27 9.99 -14.20 -9.78
C ALA A 27 9.14 -13.28 -10.67
N LEU A 28 9.28 -11.97 -10.49
CA LEU A 28 8.65 -10.98 -11.36
C LEU A 28 9.06 -11.19 -12.81
N LEU A 29 10.36 -11.33 -13.10
CA LEU A 29 10.87 -11.56 -14.46
C LEU A 29 10.34 -12.87 -15.09
N LYS A 30 10.01 -13.87 -14.27
CA LYS A 30 9.34 -15.11 -14.70
C LYS A 30 7.83 -14.96 -14.94
N GLY A 31 7.30 -13.75 -14.84
CA GLY A 31 5.88 -13.43 -15.04
C GLY A 31 5.00 -13.70 -13.82
N ILE A 32 5.59 -13.88 -12.63
CA ILE A 32 4.83 -14.15 -11.40
C ILE A 32 4.39 -12.81 -10.81
N PRO A 33 3.07 -12.58 -10.67
CA PRO A 33 2.58 -11.32 -10.15
C PRO A 33 2.83 -11.21 -8.64
N ILE A 34 3.36 -10.07 -8.21
CA ILE A 34 3.59 -9.75 -6.80
C ILE A 34 2.52 -8.78 -6.33
N HIS A 35 2.00 -9.03 -5.13
CA HIS A 35 0.95 -8.21 -4.52
C HIS A 35 1.52 -7.48 -3.31
N PHE A 36 1.26 -6.19 -3.26
CA PHE A 36 1.56 -5.30 -2.15
C PHE A 36 0.25 -4.80 -1.57
N VAL A 37 0.21 -4.70 -0.25
CA VAL A 37 -0.93 -4.18 0.49
C VAL A 37 -0.45 -3.01 1.32
N ALA A 38 -0.94 -1.83 0.99
CA ALA A 38 -0.80 -0.64 1.81
C ALA A 38 -2.07 -0.49 2.65
N GLU A 39 -1.90 -0.29 3.95
CA GLU A 39 -2.98 -0.18 4.91
C GLU A 39 -2.76 1.04 5.78
N ALA A 40 -3.77 1.90 5.88
CA ALA A 40 -3.77 3.10 6.68
C ALA A 40 -4.91 3.03 7.69
N ARG A 41 -4.56 2.96 8.97
CA ARG A 41 -5.50 2.98 10.10
C ARG A 41 -5.40 4.31 10.81
N VAL A 42 -6.50 5.03 10.89
CA VAL A 42 -6.61 6.22 11.74
C VAL A 42 -7.23 5.80 13.06
N LEU A 43 -6.44 5.89 14.12
CA LEU A 43 -6.85 5.61 15.49
C LEU A 43 -7.12 6.92 16.22
N ARG A 44 -8.00 6.88 17.22
CA ARG A 44 -8.20 7.99 18.16
C ARG A 44 -7.70 7.57 19.53
N GLU A 45 -6.82 8.37 20.10
CA GLU A 45 -6.30 8.18 21.46
C GLU A 45 -7.35 8.68 22.46
N ARG A 46 -8.01 7.75 23.17
CA ARG A 46 -8.97 8.04 24.26
C ARG A 46 -8.46 7.47 25.57
N TRP A 47 -8.58 8.24 26.66
CA TRP A 47 -7.77 8.06 27.87
C TRP A 47 -8.08 6.85 28.77
N TYR A 48 -9.16 6.09 28.59
CA TYR A 48 -9.46 5.04 29.58
C TYR A 48 -9.91 3.67 29.09
N TRP A 49 -10.35 3.47 27.84
CA TRP A 49 -10.69 2.12 27.37
C TRP A 49 -10.75 2.05 25.84
N PHE A 50 -9.75 1.41 25.24
CA PHE A 50 -9.61 1.04 23.83
C PHE A 50 -9.38 2.17 22.79
N ASP A 51 -8.30 2.02 22.01
CA ASP A 51 -8.11 2.75 20.76
C ASP A 51 -9.24 2.37 19.80
N GLN A 52 -10.08 3.34 19.43
CA GLN A 52 -11.14 3.12 18.44
C GLN A 52 -10.61 3.44 17.05
N PRO A 53 -10.63 2.49 16.09
CA PRO A 53 -10.36 2.79 14.70
C PRO A 53 -11.46 3.72 14.16
N VAL A 54 -11.04 4.90 13.73
CA VAL A 54 -11.89 5.95 13.15
C VAL A 54 -12.07 5.71 11.66
N ALA A 55 -11.01 5.29 10.99
CA ALA A 55 -11.01 4.97 9.57
C ALA A 55 -9.98 3.86 9.27
N LEU A 56 -10.31 2.99 8.32
CA LEU A 56 -9.41 1.99 7.76
C LEU A 56 -9.47 2.11 6.24
N ALA A 57 -8.33 2.44 5.63
CA ALA A 57 -8.17 2.45 4.18
C ALA A 57 -7.14 1.40 3.79
N GLN A 58 -7.50 0.56 2.82
CA GLN A 58 -6.61 -0.42 2.21
C GLN A 58 -6.42 -0.08 0.74
N ARG A 59 -5.20 -0.29 0.25
CA ARG A 59 -4.83 -0.10 -1.14
C ARG A 59 -3.98 -1.27 -1.57
N PHE A 60 -4.45 -1.96 -2.58
CA PHE A 60 -3.83 -3.15 -3.13
C PHE A 60 -3.10 -2.75 -4.42
N THR A 61 -1.84 -3.15 -4.53
CA THR A 61 -1.01 -2.90 -5.70
C THR A 61 -0.46 -4.22 -6.19
N ARG A 62 -0.71 -4.53 -7.46
CA ARG A 62 -0.23 -5.73 -8.14
C ARG A 62 0.78 -5.32 -9.19
N ILE A 63 1.95 -5.94 -9.16
CA ILE A 63 2.99 -5.80 -10.18
C ILE A 63 3.07 -7.11 -10.94
N ALA A 64 3.05 -7.05 -12.26
CA ALA A 64 3.25 -8.21 -13.13
C ALA A 64 4.14 -7.84 -14.31
N TYR A 65 5.10 -8.69 -14.64
CA TYR A 65 5.90 -8.56 -15.86
C TYR A 65 5.28 -9.40 -16.97
N GLN A 66 5.19 -8.84 -18.17
CA GLN A 66 4.73 -9.54 -19.36
C GLN A 66 5.95 -9.89 -20.23
N PRO A 67 6.47 -11.13 -20.19
CA PRO A 67 7.71 -11.46 -20.90
C PRO A 67 7.58 -11.38 -22.42
N LEU A 68 6.37 -11.57 -22.96
CA LEU A 68 6.10 -11.49 -24.41
C LEU A 68 6.23 -10.06 -24.94
N THR A 69 5.68 -9.10 -24.20
CA THR A 69 5.68 -7.68 -24.59
C THR A 69 6.82 -6.89 -23.94
N ARG A 70 7.53 -7.50 -22.99
CA ARG A 70 8.61 -6.93 -22.17
C ARG A 70 8.20 -5.70 -21.36
N HIS A 71 6.90 -5.55 -21.10
CA HIS A 71 6.39 -4.45 -20.30
C HIS A 71 6.04 -4.89 -18.90
N TRP A 72 6.21 -3.97 -17.97
CA TRP A 72 5.75 -4.08 -16.60
C TRP A 72 4.36 -3.48 -16.48
N ARG A 73 3.49 -4.16 -15.74
CA ARG A 73 2.14 -3.69 -15.48
C ARG A 73 1.95 -3.54 -13.98
N ILE A 74 1.54 -2.35 -13.57
CA ILE A 74 1.12 -2.05 -12.20
C ILE A 74 -0.38 -1.85 -12.22
N SER A 75 -1.11 -2.58 -11.40
CA SER A 75 -2.53 -2.40 -11.18
C SER A 75 -2.76 -2.04 -9.73
N THR A 76 -3.39 -0.89 -9.48
CA THR A 76 -3.63 -0.38 -8.13
C THR A 76 -5.12 -0.16 -7.91
N SER A 77 -5.67 -0.69 -6.82
CA SER A 77 -7.09 -0.52 -6.47
C SER A 77 -7.28 -0.34 -4.96
N SER A 78 -8.42 0.25 -4.60
CA SER A 78 -8.88 0.36 -3.21
C SER A 78 -9.60 -0.92 -2.72
N GLU A 79 -9.97 -1.81 -3.65
CA GLU A 79 -10.59 -3.11 -3.37
C GLU A 79 -9.60 -4.26 -3.67
N PRO A 80 -9.76 -5.45 -3.06
CA PRO A 80 -8.90 -6.60 -3.34
C PRO A 80 -8.92 -6.99 -4.82
N LEU A 81 -7.74 -7.10 -5.47
CA LEU A 81 -7.61 -7.50 -6.89
C LEU A 81 -7.76 -9.02 -7.08
N VAL A 82 -8.74 -9.65 -6.45
CA VAL A 82 -9.02 -11.07 -6.68
C VAL A 82 -9.89 -11.19 -7.93
N GLY A 83 -9.31 -11.63 -9.05
CA GLY A 83 -10.04 -11.87 -10.30
C GLY A 83 -10.35 -10.64 -11.15
N ALA A 84 -9.76 -9.48 -10.84
CA ALA A 84 -10.06 -8.23 -11.52
C ALA A 84 -9.32 -8.09 -12.86
N GLU A 85 -9.75 -8.82 -13.89
CA GLU A 85 -9.47 -8.45 -15.29
C GLU A 85 -10.19 -7.14 -15.67
N TYR A 86 -11.17 -6.70 -14.87
CA TYR A 86 -11.99 -5.48 -15.06
C TYR A 86 -12.26 -4.69 -13.77
N GLY A 87 -11.29 -4.59 -12.86
CA GLY A 87 -11.45 -3.75 -11.66
C GLY A 87 -11.37 -2.26 -11.99
N LEU A 88 -12.03 -1.41 -11.20
CA LEU A 88 -11.89 0.06 -11.16
C LEU A 88 -10.49 0.51 -10.65
N GLY A 89 -9.46 -0.26 -10.96
CA GLY A 89 -8.08 -0.04 -10.56
C GLY A 89 -7.32 0.73 -11.63
N LEU A 90 -6.52 1.70 -11.20
CA LEU A 90 -5.57 2.38 -12.08
C LEU A 90 -4.52 1.37 -12.52
N THR A 91 -4.52 1.06 -13.82
CA THR A 91 -3.47 0.25 -14.43
C THR A 91 -2.52 1.15 -15.20
N GLN A 92 -1.23 1.00 -14.95
CA GLN A 92 -0.15 1.71 -15.64
C GLN A 92 0.86 0.70 -16.18
N GLN A 93 1.42 1.01 -17.33
CA GLN A 93 2.46 0.22 -17.98
C GLN A 93 3.78 0.97 -17.90
N TYR A 94 4.86 0.22 -17.69
CA TYR A 94 6.23 0.73 -17.56
C TYR A 94 7.20 -0.14 -18.34
N ASP A 95 8.35 0.42 -18.70
CA ASP A 95 9.35 -0.27 -19.53
C ASP A 95 10.52 -0.79 -18.69
N SER A 96 10.73 -0.26 -17.48
CA SER A 96 11.80 -0.68 -16.58
C SER A 96 11.32 -1.00 -15.17
N LEU A 97 12.04 -1.89 -14.48
CA LEU A 97 11.78 -2.19 -13.07
C LEU A 97 11.98 -0.95 -12.19
N ASP A 98 12.95 -0.09 -12.52
CA ASP A 98 13.22 1.14 -11.76
C ASP A 98 12.02 2.10 -11.75
N GLU A 99 11.36 2.28 -12.90
CA GLU A 99 10.12 3.06 -12.99
C GLU A 99 8.99 2.44 -12.16
N VAL A 100 8.87 1.10 -12.21
CA VAL A 100 7.88 0.36 -11.42
C VAL A 100 8.10 0.57 -9.94
N MET A 101 9.36 0.44 -9.51
CA MET A 101 9.74 0.65 -8.12
C MET A 101 9.46 2.07 -7.70
N SER A 102 9.86 3.07 -8.50
CA SER A 102 9.57 4.48 -8.25
C SER A 102 8.07 4.76 -8.11
N ALA A 103 7.23 4.11 -8.92
CA ALA A 103 5.79 4.24 -8.85
C ALA A 103 5.19 3.57 -7.59
N VAL A 104 5.64 2.37 -7.22
CA VAL A 104 5.13 1.62 -6.05
C VAL A 104 5.61 2.23 -4.74
N GLN A 105 6.85 2.74 -4.73
CA GLN A 105 7.42 3.44 -3.59
C GLN A 105 6.73 4.79 -3.34
N ARG A 106 6.03 5.35 -4.34
CA ARG A 106 5.38 6.65 -4.24
C ARG A 106 3.87 6.51 -4.07
N ILE A 107 3.39 6.84 -2.88
CA ILE A 107 1.97 7.02 -2.61
C ILE A 107 1.65 8.51 -2.65
N ALA A 108 0.86 8.94 -3.63
CA ALA A 108 0.43 10.34 -3.77
C ALA A 108 -1.09 10.44 -3.68
N GLY A 109 -1.58 11.40 -2.89
CA GLY A 109 -2.99 11.77 -2.81
C GLY A 109 -3.91 10.63 -2.40
N TRP A 110 -3.47 9.71 -1.56
CA TRP A 110 -4.31 8.59 -1.14
C TRP A 110 -5.28 9.04 -0.04
N LYS A 111 -6.58 9.08 -0.36
CA LYS A 111 -7.62 9.38 0.63
C LYS A 111 -7.74 8.23 1.63
N ILE A 112 -7.41 8.51 2.90
CA ILE A 112 -7.36 7.50 3.98
C ILE A 112 -8.47 7.66 5.02
N ALA A 113 -9.12 8.83 5.07
CA ALA A 113 -10.28 9.08 5.92
C ALA A 113 -11.17 10.17 5.32
N GLY A 114 -12.48 10.13 5.58
CA GLY A 114 -13.42 11.19 5.22
C GLY A 114 -13.39 12.35 6.22
N ALA A 115 -13.76 13.56 5.77
CA ALA A 115 -13.81 14.74 6.65
C ALA A 115 -14.75 14.55 7.87
N ALA A 116 -15.88 13.85 7.67
CA ALA A 116 -16.82 13.54 8.75
C ALA A 116 -16.23 12.65 9.85
N GLU A 117 -15.37 11.70 9.48
CA GLU A 117 -14.70 10.78 10.42
C GLU A 117 -13.65 11.53 11.26
N LEU A 118 -12.99 12.51 10.66
CA LEU A 118 -11.95 13.33 11.28
C LEU A 118 -12.50 14.43 12.19
N ALA A 119 -13.76 14.84 11.99
CA ALA A 119 -14.40 15.94 12.72
C ALA A 119 -14.61 15.65 14.22
N SER A 120 -14.57 14.39 14.64
CA SER A 120 -14.65 14.06 16.05
C SER A 120 -13.27 14.20 16.70
N GLY A 121 -13.13 15.25 17.51
CA GLY A 121 -11.87 15.72 18.08
C GLY A 121 -11.09 14.72 18.96
N GLY A 122 -9.92 15.16 19.41
CA GLY A 122 -8.93 14.36 20.13
C GLY A 122 -7.66 14.12 19.32
N THR A 123 -6.60 13.62 19.96
CA THR A 123 -5.37 13.22 19.28
C THR A 123 -5.65 12.02 18.39
N GLN A 124 -5.41 12.17 17.10
CA GLN A 124 -5.57 11.09 16.14
C GLN A 124 -4.18 10.56 15.76
N VAL A 125 -4.06 9.26 15.55
CA VAL A 125 -2.81 8.59 15.21
C VAL A 125 -3.04 7.82 13.93
N LEU A 126 -2.25 8.11 12.91
CA LEU A 126 -2.18 7.31 11.69
C LEU A 126 -1.15 6.20 11.87
N GLN A 127 -1.60 4.95 11.73
CA GLN A 127 -0.74 3.79 11.54
C GLN A 127 -0.80 3.38 10.08
N PHE A 128 0.33 3.52 9.40
CA PHE A 128 0.52 3.07 8.02
C PHE A 128 1.37 1.80 8.02
N GLN A 129 0.88 0.77 7.35
CA GLN A 129 1.58 -0.49 7.14
C GLN A 129 1.63 -0.77 5.63
N PHE A 130 2.80 -1.10 5.11
CA PHE A 130 3.01 -1.56 3.75
C PHE A 130 3.62 -2.93 3.80
N ARG A 131 3.00 -3.92 3.18
CA ARG A 131 3.52 -5.29 3.19
C ARG A 131 3.45 -5.94 1.81
N LEU A 132 4.41 -6.81 1.54
CA LEU A 132 4.36 -7.75 0.42
C LEU A 132 3.53 -8.96 0.86
N ASP A 133 2.48 -9.27 0.11
CA ASP A 133 1.63 -10.43 0.37
C ASP A 133 2.03 -11.61 -0.52
N ALA A 134 2.92 -12.45 0.03
CA ALA A 134 3.36 -13.68 -0.61
C ALA A 134 2.31 -14.81 -0.56
N SER A 135 1.22 -14.66 0.20
CA SER A 135 0.15 -15.67 0.28
C SER A 135 -0.67 -15.77 -1.01
N GLN A 136 -0.67 -14.70 -1.82
CA GLN A 136 -1.33 -14.64 -3.13
C GLN A 136 -0.50 -15.27 -4.26
N LEU A 137 0.70 -15.78 -3.96
CA LEU A 137 1.52 -16.48 -4.94
C LEU A 137 0.90 -17.83 -5.32
N PRO A 138 1.16 -18.37 -6.52
CA PRO A 138 0.81 -19.75 -6.86
C PRO A 138 1.33 -20.73 -5.81
N ARG A 139 0.58 -21.79 -5.49
CA ARG A 139 0.95 -22.76 -4.42
C ARG A 139 2.35 -23.36 -4.59
N THR A 140 2.84 -23.50 -5.82
CA THR A 140 4.22 -23.96 -6.11
C THR A 140 5.28 -23.01 -5.57
N PHE A 141 5.03 -21.71 -5.58
CA PHE A 141 5.93 -20.68 -5.05
C PHE A 141 5.69 -20.39 -3.57
N GLN A 142 4.48 -20.63 -3.04
CA GLN A 142 4.19 -20.49 -1.61
C GLN A 142 5.13 -21.35 -0.75
N LEU A 143 5.46 -22.57 -1.19
CA LEU A 143 6.39 -23.47 -0.48
C LEU A 143 7.82 -22.92 -0.41
N GLY A 144 8.25 -22.17 -1.44
CA GLY A 144 9.55 -21.50 -1.47
C GLY A 144 9.56 -20.22 -0.64
N ALA A 145 8.51 -19.41 -0.75
CA ALA A 145 8.37 -18.15 -0.03
C ALA A 145 8.29 -18.33 1.50
N VAL A 146 7.63 -19.38 1.99
CA VAL A 146 7.57 -19.70 3.43
C VAL A 146 8.95 -20.06 4.01
N ARG A 147 9.89 -20.53 3.17
CA ARG A 147 11.26 -20.84 3.58
C ARG A 147 12.25 -19.69 3.38
N GLN A 148 11.94 -18.73 2.51
CA GLN A 148 12.82 -17.61 2.20
C GLN A 148 12.36 -16.33 2.93
N ALA A 149 13.18 -15.85 3.87
CA ALA A 149 13.02 -14.54 4.49
C ALA A 149 12.95 -13.39 3.47
N ASP A 150 13.45 -13.62 2.25
CA ASP A 150 13.42 -12.68 1.13
C ASP A 150 12.01 -12.22 0.71
N TRP A 151 10.98 -12.99 1.04
CA TRP A 151 9.58 -12.69 0.71
C TRP A 151 8.82 -11.96 1.83
N HIS A 152 9.52 -11.60 2.91
CA HIS A 152 8.97 -10.82 4.01
C HIS A 152 9.41 -9.36 3.88
N LEU A 153 8.60 -8.56 3.18
CA LEU A 153 8.75 -7.11 3.17
C LEU A 153 7.60 -6.49 3.95
N GLN A 154 7.92 -5.80 5.04
CA GLN A 154 6.96 -5.07 5.86
C GLN A 154 7.58 -3.74 6.30
N LEU A 155 6.84 -2.66 6.05
CA LEU A 155 7.18 -1.32 6.43
C LEU A 155 6.06 -0.76 7.29
N GLU A 156 6.38 -0.37 8.51
CA GLU A 156 5.41 0.25 9.42
C GLU A 156 5.83 1.68 9.73
N ARG A 157 4.87 2.58 9.73
CA ARG A 157 5.05 4.00 10.05
C ARG A 157 3.88 4.45 10.91
N ARG A 158 4.19 5.03 12.07
CA ARG A 158 3.20 5.67 12.93
C ARG A 158 3.42 7.17 12.89
N LEU A 159 2.35 7.94 12.73
CA LEU A 159 2.36 9.39 12.72
C LEU A 159 1.23 9.92 13.60
N VAL A 160 1.55 10.83 14.51
CA VAL A 160 0.53 11.56 15.26
C VAL A 160 -0.01 12.66 14.35
N LEU A 161 -1.33 12.64 14.13
CA LEU A 161 -2.03 13.68 13.40
C LEU A 161 -2.33 14.82 14.37
N SER A 162 -1.38 15.74 14.52
CA SER A 162 -1.64 16.99 15.23
C SER A 162 -2.76 17.73 14.50
N ALA A 163 -3.72 18.26 15.26
CA ALA A 163 -4.78 19.10 14.74
C ALA A 163 -4.24 20.50 14.40
N GLU A 164 -3.24 20.59 13.52
CA GLU A 164 -2.85 21.87 12.95
C GLU A 164 -3.90 22.25 11.90
N ARG A 165 -4.84 23.11 12.30
CA ARG A 165 -5.62 23.92 11.35
C ARG A 165 -4.60 24.79 10.63
N GLY A 166 -4.44 24.58 9.32
CA GLY A 166 -3.78 25.58 8.48
C GLY A 166 -4.52 26.92 8.61
N PRO A 167 -3.79 28.05 8.49
CA PRO A 167 -4.31 29.40 8.70
C PRO A 167 -5.41 29.81 7.73
#